data_AF-A0A966MQC2-F1
#
_entry.id   AF-A0A966MQC2-F1
#
_cell.length_a   1.000
_cell.length_b   1.000
_cell.length_c   1.000
_cell.angle_alpha   90.00
_cell.angle_beta   90.00
_cell.angle_gamma   90.00
#
_symmetry.space_group_name_H-M   'P 1'
#
loop_
_entity.id
_entity.type
_entity.pdbx_description
1 polymer ?
#
loop_
_entity_poly.entity_id
_entity_poly.type
_entity_poly.pdbx_seq_one_letter_code
_entity_poly.pdbx_strand_id
1 'polypeptide(L)'
;FLSRQDYGRYLKSLLERELSRVDSDRFKHRENWVVGIQQLGDKYRCTLDSGDFVDSDKVVLAVGNSDALVPEFFGDLSMSSRVVRDVWREGLTTEFDNVAIIGTGLTFYDMALSILRNRPRAVIHGISRNGLLPSPHLRHRAPALPVPVDARLSAQGIRDFLSSVGDRWREAQDGIRHDLQEIWAAFPEEEKKTFINQYFRWWNSLRHRSAPEIDERIKSLMQTGQVIIHKASVESISEGSNELLLRLSNGETLKVNQVINGCGNQMVATHPLIEKLVQSGLLVRGPLGYGVACDTKTLALKDAQGRTHSGIYGIGPILIGELLETTAIPEIRVEADLVARELL
;
A
#
# COMPACT_ATOMS: atom_id res chain seq x y z
N PHE A 1 -4.86 16.76 -11.97
CA PHE A 1 -4.35 16.04 -10.79
C PHE A 1 -3.34 16.94 -10.07
N LEU A 2 -3.01 16.70 -8.79
CA LEU A 2 -2.00 17.49 -8.04
C LEU A 2 -0.78 16.63 -7.70
N SER A 3 0.37 17.27 -7.47
CA SER A 3 1.59 16.56 -7.09
C SER A 3 1.49 15.97 -5.68
N ARG A 4 2.24 14.89 -5.40
CA ARG A 4 2.35 14.32 -4.05
C ARG A 4 2.86 15.34 -3.03
N GLN A 5 3.76 16.24 -3.45
CA GLN A 5 4.32 17.29 -2.59
C GLN A 5 3.25 18.32 -2.19
N ASP A 6 2.43 18.77 -3.15
CA ASP A 6 1.32 19.68 -2.87
C ASP A 6 0.28 19.03 -1.95
N TYR A 7 -0.01 17.76 -2.19
CA TYR A 7 -0.91 17.01 -1.33
C TYR A 7 -0.37 16.87 0.09
N GLY A 8 0.93 16.60 0.25
CA GLY A 8 1.60 16.57 1.57
C GLY A 8 1.55 17.92 2.28
N ARG A 9 1.80 19.03 1.57
CA ARG A 9 1.65 20.39 2.12
C ARG A 9 0.22 20.67 2.57
N TYR A 10 -0.76 20.25 1.78
CA TYR A 10 -2.17 20.36 2.14
C TYR A 10 -2.49 19.58 3.42
N LEU A 11 -2.08 18.32 3.54
CA LEU A 11 -2.30 17.51 4.76
C LEU A 11 -1.63 18.14 5.99
N LYS A 12 -0.40 18.64 5.85
CA LYS A 12 0.29 19.36 6.92
C LYS A 12 -0.49 20.61 7.36
N SER A 13 -0.95 21.42 6.40
CA SER A 13 -1.74 22.62 6.70
C SER A 13 -3.07 22.31 7.40
N LEU A 14 -3.70 21.18 7.06
CA LEU A 14 -4.91 20.72 7.75
C LEU A 14 -4.62 20.34 9.20
N LEU A 15 -3.56 19.56 9.43
CA LEU A 15 -3.15 19.17 10.78
C LEU A 15 -2.84 20.39 11.64
N GLU A 16 -2.01 21.31 11.13
CA GLU A 16 -1.65 22.56 11.83
C GLU A 16 -2.91 23.39 12.18
N ARG A 17 -3.86 23.48 11.25
CA ARG A 17 -5.13 24.17 11.48
C ARG A 17 -5.95 23.52 12.59
N GLU A 18 -6.11 22.19 12.59
CA GLU A 18 -6.89 21.53 13.64
C GLU A 18 -6.17 21.59 15.00
N LEU A 19 -4.84 21.45 15.03
CA LEU A 19 -4.06 21.62 16.25
C LEU A 19 -4.14 23.04 16.82
N SER A 20 -4.24 24.07 15.98
CA SER A 20 -4.43 25.46 16.44
C SER A 20 -5.75 25.71 17.17
N ARG A 21 -6.73 24.80 17.06
CA ARG A 21 -8.04 24.89 17.71
C ARG A 21 -8.12 24.10 19.02
N VAL A 22 -7.10 23.30 19.32
CA VAL A 22 -7.06 22.42 20.49
C VAL A 22 -6.14 23.03 21.52
N ASP A 23 -6.58 23.08 22.77
CA ASP A 23 -5.70 23.48 23.88
C ASP A 23 -4.51 22.51 23.97
N SER A 24 -3.32 23.03 24.21
CA SER A 24 -2.09 22.25 24.36
C SER A 24 -2.20 21.12 25.39
N ASP A 25 -3.08 21.25 26.39
CA ASP A 25 -3.33 20.19 27.37
C ASP A 25 -4.14 19.00 26.82
N ARG A 26 -4.91 19.21 25.74
CA ARG A 26 -5.76 18.18 25.12
C ARG A 26 -5.07 17.38 24.01
N PHE A 27 -3.95 17.86 23.49
CA PHE A 27 -3.16 17.15 22.49
C PHE A 27 -1.67 17.20 22.83
N LYS A 28 -1.07 16.03 23.02
CA LYS A 28 0.36 15.89 23.28
C LYS A 28 0.99 14.99 22.22
N HIS A 29 1.80 15.58 21.35
CA HIS A 29 2.61 14.84 20.41
C HIS A 29 3.90 14.36 21.10
N ARG A 30 4.24 13.07 20.92
CA ARG A 30 5.50 12.49 21.41
C ARG A 30 6.22 11.84 20.23
N GLU A 31 7.46 12.25 20.01
CA GLU A 31 8.33 11.69 18.97
C GLU A 31 9.07 10.46 19.52
N ASN A 32 8.32 9.37 19.71
CA ASN A 32 8.83 8.11 20.25
C ASN A 32 8.23 6.92 19.51
N TRP A 33 8.94 5.79 19.51
CA TRP A 33 8.38 4.52 19.04
C TRP A 33 7.63 3.83 20.16
N VAL A 34 6.39 3.39 19.89
CA VAL A 34 5.68 2.47 20.78
C VAL A 34 6.16 1.04 20.48
N VAL A 35 6.81 0.41 21.46
CA VAL A 35 7.47 -0.90 21.29
C VAL A 35 6.74 -2.05 21.97
N GLY A 36 5.68 -1.74 22.73
CA GLY A 36 4.80 -2.72 23.37
C GLY A 36 3.52 -2.07 23.90
N ILE A 37 2.44 -2.86 23.97
CA ILE A 37 1.19 -2.48 24.60
C ILE A 37 0.74 -3.65 25.47
N GLN A 38 0.34 -3.36 26.71
CA GLN A 38 -0.16 -4.35 27.65
C GLN A 38 -1.48 -3.86 28.25
N GLN A 39 -2.43 -4.77 28.45
CA GLN A 39 -3.65 -4.46 29.19
C GLN A 39 -3.40 -4.61 30.69
N LEU A 40 -3.74 -3.58 31.46
CA LEU A 40 -3.64 -3.52 32.92
C LEU A 40 -5.03 -3.19 33.49
N GLY A 41 -5.83 -4.23 33.74
CA GLY A 41 -7.25 -4.06 34.08
C GLY A 41 -8.01 -3.44 32.92
N ASP A 42 -8.65 -2.30 33.16
CA ASP A 42 -9.42 -1.55 32.17
C ASP A 42 -8.59 -0.52 31.37
N LYS A 43 -7.28 -0.44 31.63
CA LYS A 43 -6.38 0.50 30.96
C LYS A 43 -5.34 -0.23 30.12
N TYR A 44 -4.68 0.52 29.25
CA TYR A 44 -3.61 0.05 28.40
C TYR A 44 -2.33 0.83 28.69
N ARG A 45 -1.24 0.10 28.90
CA ARG A 45 0.11 0.65 29.06
C ARG A 45 0.86 0.53 27.75
N CYS A 46 1.20 1.66 27.15
CA CYS A 46 2.02 1.76 25.95
C CYS A 46 3.48 2.03 26.36
N THR A 47 4.37 1.06 26.13
CA THR A 47 5.81 1.20 26.38
C THR A 47 6.49 1.89 25.21
N LEU A 48 7.30 2.90 25.52
CA LEU A 48 8.10 3.64 24.55
C LEU A 48 9.50 3.03 24.42
N ASP A 49 10.16 3.30 23.31
CA ASP A 49 11.56 2.92 23.06
C ASP A 49 12.56 3.53 24.04
N SER A 50 12.23 4.66 24.67
CA SER A 50 13.00 5.25 25.77
C SER A 50 12.98 4.42 27.06
N GLY A 51 12.05 3.47 27.19
CA GLY A 51 11.73 2.75 28.42
C GLY A 51 10.63 3.40 29.26
N ASP A 52 10.22 4.63 28.92
CA ASP A 52 9.05 5.28 29.52
C ASP A 52 7.75 4.58 29.09
N PHE A 53 6.64 4.96 29.74
CA PHE A 53 5.32 4.48 29.35
C PHE A 53 4.25 5.57 29.40
N VAL A 54 3.17 5.33 28.66
CA VAL A 54 1.95 6.12 28.68
C VAL A 54 0.79 5.19 28.96
N ASP A 55 0.03 5.48 30.02
CA ASP A 55 -1.21 4.77 30.33
C ASP A 55 -2.39 5.49 29.68
N SER A 56 -3.29 4.75 29.04
CA SER A 56 -4.50 5.28 28.41
C SER A 56 -5.70 4.36 28.61
N ASP A 57 -6.91 4.93 28.63
CA ASP A 57 -8.14 4.13 28.70
C ASP A 57 -8.47 3.47 27.35
N LYS A 58 -8.04 4.09 26.24
CA LYS A 58 -8.22 3.60 24.88
C LYS A 58 -6.95 3.80 24.04
N VAL A 59 -6.77 2.98 23.01
CA VAL A 59 -5.65 2.98 22.07
C VAL A 59 -6.17 2.85 20.65
N VAL A 60 -5.66 3.68 19.74
CA VAL A 60 -5.94 3.58 18.30
C VAL A 60 -4.63 3.29 17.57
N LEU A 61 -4.56 2.17 16.86
CA LEU A 61 -3.42 1.79 16.04
C LEU A 61 -3.58 2.34 14.63
N ALA A 62 -2.90 3.46 14.35
CA ALA A 62 -2.84 4.11 13.05
C ALA A 62 -1.41 4.05 12.46
N VAL A 63 -0.84 2.84 12.40
CA VAL A 63 0.59 2.60 12.10
C VAL A 63 0.96 2.71 10.61
N GLY A 64 -0.01 2.97 9.73
CA GLY A 64 0.21 3.12 8.30
C GLY A 64 0.46 1.80 7.58
N ASN A 65 1.24 1.85 6.49
CA ASN A 65 1.55 0.68 5.67
C ASN A 65 2.62 -0.21 6.33
N SER A 66 2.55 -1.51 6.07
CA SER A 66 3.65 -2.45 6.35
C SER A 66 4.91 -2.09 5.57
N ASP A 67 6.02 -2.75 5.92
CA ASP A 67 7.29 -2.60 5.23
C ASP A 67 7.17 -2.93 3.74
N ALA A 68 8.11 -2.39 2.95
CA ALA A 68 8.25 -2.77 1.55
C ALA A 68 8.42 -4.29 1.42
N LEU A 69 7.76 -4.87 0.42
CA LEU A 69 8.04 -6.24 0.00
C LEU A 69 9.41 -6.23 -0.68
N VAL A 70 10.40 -6.87 -0.07
CA VAL A 70 11.75 -7.05 -0.62
C VAL A 70 11.90 -8.50 -1.07
N PRO A 71 11.84 -8.78 -2.38
CA PRO A 71 12.05 -10.13 -2.91
C PRO A 71 13.44 -10.70 -2.59
N GLU A 72 13.50 -12.02 -2.46
CA GLU A 72 14.74 -12.75 -2.09
C GLU A 72 15.92 -12.51 -3.05
N PHE A 73 15.66 -12.24 -4.33
CA PHE A 73 16.72 -11.98 -5.32
C PHE A 73 17.54 -10.71 -5.05
N PHE A 74 17.09 -9.83 -4.15
CA PHE A 74 17.92 -8.71 -3.68
C PHE A 74 19.08 -9.19 -2.81
N GLY A 75 18.98 -10.38 -2.19
CA GLY A 75 20.03 -11.00 -1.37
C GLY A 75 20.63 -10.04 -0.35
N ASP A 76 21.95 -10.14 -0.16
CA ASP A 76 22.73 -9.30 0.75
C ASP A 76 23.22 -7.97 0.14
N LEU A 77 22.67 -7.56 -1.02
CA LEU A 77 23.00 -6.27 -1.66
C LEU A 77 22.53 -5.04 -0.88
N SER A 78 22.09 -5.24 0.36
CA SER A 78 21.66 -4.22 1.32
C SER A 78 22.64 -3.06 1.51
N MET A 79 23.93 -3.30 1.30
CA MET A 79 25.00 -2.31 1.49
C MET A 79 25.40 -1.58 0.21
N SER A 80 24.89 -1.99 -0.96
CA SER A 80 25.23 -1.33 -2.22
C SER A 80 24.47 -0.02 -2.35
N SER A 81 25.19 1.09 -2.57
CA SER A 81 24.58 2.39 -2.87
C SER A 81 23.82 2.44 -4.19
N ARG A 82 23.95 1.38 -5.01
CA ARG A 82 23.25 1.19 -6.29
C ARG A 82 21.93 0.46 -6.14
N VAL A 83 21.54 0.06 -4.93
CA VAL A 83 20.31 -0.67 -4.67
C VAL A 83 19.46 0.12 -3.69
N VAL A 84 18.22 0.42 -4.08
CA VAL A 84 17.21 1.06 -3.22
C VAL A 84 16.11 0.05 -2.95
N ARG A 85 15.95 -0.42 -1.71
CA ARG A 85 14.99 -1.49 -1.36
C ARG A 85 13.66 -0.95 -0.85
N ASP A 86 13.66 0.22 -0.25
CA ASP A 86 12.47 1.01 0.06
C ASP A 86 12.71 2.49 -0.21
N VAL A 87 12.26 2.96 -1.37
CA VAL A 87 12.51 4.34 -1.82
C VAL A 87 11.86 5.41 -0.94
N TRP A 88 10.84 5.06 -0.16
CA TRP A 88 10.16 6.00 0.74
C TRP A 88 10.90 6.17 2.06
N ARG A 89 11.73 5.18 2.46
CA ARG A 89 12.56 5.24 3.67
C ARG A 89 14.01 5.60 3.38
N GLU A 90 14.58 5.04 2.32
CA GLU A 90 15.98 5.23 1.91
C GLU A 90 16.17 6.50 1.05
N GLY A 91 15.10 6.98 0.41
CA GLY A 91 15.14 8.08 -0.54
C GLY A 91 15.51 7.64 -1.96
N LEU A 92 15.47 8.60 -2.89
CA LEU A 92 15.79 8.39 -4.30
C LEU A 92 16.99 9.25 -4.72
N THR A 93 18.08 8.61 -5.14
CA THR A 93 19.14 9.28 -5.90
C THR A 93 18.75 9.33 -7.37
N THR A 94 18.99 10.46 -8.03
CA THR A 94 18.66 10.64 -9.46
C THR A 94 19.91 10.84 -10.29
N GLU A 95 21.04 10.27 -9.87
CA GLU A 95 22.35 10.52 -10.48
C GLU A 95 22.81 9.48 -11.50
N PHE A 96 21.97 8.50 -11.79
CA PHE A 96 22.28 7.39 -12.67
C PHE A 96 21.55 7.52 -14.00
N ASP A 97 22.25 7.18 -15.10
CA ASP A 97 21.71 7.32 -16.46
C ASP A 97 21.11 6.01 -16.99
N ASN A 98 21.28 4.89 -16.30
CA ASN A 98 20.66 3.61 -16.65
C ASN A 98 20.14 2.93 -15.38
N VAL A 99 18.81 2.84 -15.22
CA VAL A 99 18.18 2.45 -13.96
C VAL A 99 17.14 1.37 -14.20
N ALA A 100 17.19 0.28 -13.44
CA ALA A 100 16.13 -0.71 -13.38
C ALA A 100 15.19 -0.43 -12.20
N ILE A 101 13.89 -0.54 -12.44
CA ILE A 101 12.86 -0.46 -11.40
C ILE A 101 12.04 -1.75 -11.48
N ILE A 102 12.02 -2.50 -10.38
CA ILE A 102 11.36 -3.80 -10.31
C ILE A 102 9.94 -3.61 -9.79
N GLY A 103 8.96 -3.87 -10.65
CA GLY A 103 7.56 -3.48 -10.49
C GLY A 103 7.24 -2.29 -11.37
N THR A 104 6.08 -2.34 -12.04
CA THR A 104 5.67 -1.35 -13.04
C THR A 104 4.41 -0.57 -12.62
N GLY A 105 4.12 -0.51 -11.31
CA GLY A 105 2.96 0.20 -10.74
C GLY A 105 3.13 1.73 -10.64
N LEU A 106 2.32 2.42 -9.82
CA LEU A 106 2.41 3.88 -9.69
C LEU A 106 3.76 4.36 -9.13
N THR A 107 4.39 3.59 -8.23
CA THR A 107 5.75 3.89 -7.77
C THR A 107 6.75 3.96 -8.93
N PHE A 108 6.61 3.08 -9.93
CA PHE A 108 7.46 3.12 -11.12
C PHE A 108 7.31 4.45 -11.88
N TYR A 109 6.08 4.97 -12.02
CA TYR A 109 5.84 6.26 -12.67
C TYR A 109 6.51 7.39 -11.89
N ASP A 110 6.33 7.42 -10.57
CA ASP A 110 6.92 8.44 -9.70
C ASP A 110 8.45 8.45 -9.79
N MET A 111 9.07 7.27 -9.75
CA MET A 111 10.53 7.13 -9.80
C MET A 111 11.09 7.44 -11.19
N ALA A 112 10.51 6.86 -12.25
CA ALA A 112 10.95 7.09 -13.62
C ALA A 112 10.90 8.58 -13.97
N LEU A 113 9.78 9.25 -13.69
CA LEU A 113 9.63 10.68 -14.00
C LEU A 113 10.50 11.57 -13.11
N SER A 114 10.76 11.18 -11.86
CA SER A 114 11.68 11.91 -10.99
C SER A 114 13.12 11.83 -11.46
N ILE A 115 13.57 10.64 -11.89
CA ILE A 115 14.90 10.45 -12.48
C ILE A 115 15.00 11.23 -13.78
N LEU A 116 14.06 11.07 -14.72
CA LEU A 116 14.09 11.73 -16.03
C LEU A 116 13.99 13.26 -15.95
N ARG A 117 13.38 13.80 -14.89
CA ARG A 117 13.38 15.25 -14.65
C ARG A 117 14.79 15.78 -14.37
N ASN A 118 15.61 15.03 -13.64
CA ASN A 118 16.96 15.43 -13.25
C ASN A 118 18.04 14.92 -14.22
N ARG A 119 17.77 13.81 -14.91
CA ARG A 119 18.62 13.17 -15.93
C ARG A 119 17.79 12.90 -17.20
N PRO A 120 17.58 13.92 -18.03
CA PRO A 120 16.72 13.81 -19.23
C PRO A 120 17.19 12.79 -20.28
N ARG A 121 18.42 12.31 -20.19
CA ARG A 121 18.99 11.29 -21.09
C ARG A 121 19.03 9.89 -20.47
N ALA A 122 18.55 9.72 -19.24
CA ALA A 122 18.54 8.42 -18.60
C ALA A 122 17.62 7.44 -19.34
N VAL A 123 17.96 6.16 -19.27
CA VAL A 123 17.15 5.03 -19.72
C VAL A 123 16.62 4.32 -18.48
N ILE A 124 15.31 4.08 -18.45
CA ILE A 124 14.61 3.48 -17.34
C ILE A 124 14.03 2.12 -17.78
N HIS A 125 14.47 1.05 -17.14
CA HIS A 125 13.98 -0.31 -17.36
C HIS A 125 12.93 -0.65 -16.30
N GLY A 126 11.66 -0.73 -16.68
CA GLY A 126 10.58 -1.25 -15.83
C GLY A 126 10.47 -2.77 -15.99
N ILE A 127 10.63 -3.53 -14.92
CA ILE A 127 10.62 -5.01 -14.99
C ILE A 127 9.43 -5.54 -14.19
N SER A 128 8.53 -6.29 -14.84
CA SER A 128 7.44 -6.95 -14.14
C SER A 128 6.96 -8.21 -14.85
N ARG A 129 6.49 -9.19 -14.07
CA ARG A 129 6.09 -10.52 -14.56
C ARG A 129 5.14 -10.52 -15.75
N ASN A 130 4.20 -9.58 -15.78
CA ASN A 130 3.17 -9.51 -16.81
C ASN A 130 3.29 -8.26 -17.71
N GLY A 131 4.22 -7.35 -17.40
CA GLY A 131 4.39 -6.10 -18.15
C GLY A 131 3.21 -5.14 -18.05
N LEU A 132 2.30 -5.33 -17.09
CA LEU A 132 1.13 -4.47 -16.94
C LEU A 132 1.53 -3.11 -16.37
N LEU A 133 0.96 -2.06 -16.94
CA LEU A 133 1.07 -0.69 -16.46
C LEU A 133 -0.25 -0.24 -15.81
N PRO A 134 -0.21 0.71 -14.85
CA PRO A 134 -1.38 1.41 -14.34
C PRO A 134 -2.29 1.91 -15.45
N SER A 135 -3.56 1.53 -15.41
CA SER A 135 -4.56 2.12 -16.31
C SER A 135 -4.82 3.59 -15.94
N PRO A 136 -4.97 4.52 -16.90
CA PRO A 136 -5.26 5.90 -16.57
C PRO A 136 -6.71 6.08 -16.08
N HIS A 137 -6.93 7.11 -15.25
CA HIS A 137 -8.26 7.64 -14.95
C HIS A 137 -8.96 8.15 -16.22
N LEU A 138 -10.29 8.34 -16.16
CA LEU A 138 -10.99 9.16 -17.15
C LEU A 138 -10.61 10.63 -16.97
N ARG A 139 -10.58 11.40 -18.07
CA ARG A 139 -10.40 12.86 -18.01
C ARG A 139 -11.55 13.55 -17.29
N HIS A 140 -12.76 13.00 -17.44
CA HIS A 140 -13.96 13.45 -16.75
C HIS A 140 -14.54 12.29 -15.96
N ARG A 141 -14.91 12.54 -14.71
CA ARG A 141 -15.51 11.51 -13.85
C ARG A 141 -16.84 11.07 -14.45
N ALA A 142 -17.02 9.76 -14.57
CA ALA A 142 -18.29 9.14 -14.95
C ALA A 142 -18.99 8.58 -13.70
N PRO A 143 -20.33 8.47 -13.72
CA PRO A 143 -21.06 7.82 -12.64
C PRO A 143 -20.68 6.32 -12.58
N ALA A 144 -20.67 5.78 -11.37
CA ALA A 144 -20.44 4.36 -11.17
C ALA A 144 -21.56 3.51 -11.78
N LEU A 145 -21.22 2.33 -12.29
CA LEU A 145 -22.20 1.34 -12.74
C LEU A 145 -22.73 0.53 -11.54
N PRO A 146 -24.00 0.08 -11.57
CA PRO A 146 -24.53 -0.80 -10.55
C PRO A 146 -23.79 -2.14 -10.54
N VAL A 147 -23.55 -2.68 -9.35
CA VAL A 147 -22.86 -3.97 -9.18
C VAL A 147 -23.86 -5.11 -9.35
N PRO A 148 -23.66 -6.02 -10.32
CA PRO A 148 -24.54 -7.17 -10.50
C PRO A 148 -24.41 -8.17 -9.35
N VAL A 149 -25.44 -8.98 -9.14
CA VAL A 149 -25.51 -9.97 -8.05
C VAL A 149 -24.30 -10.92 -8.07
N ASP A 150 -23.92 -11.43 -9.24
CA ASP A 150 -22.80 -12.39 -9.34
C ASP A 150 -21.47 -11.79 -8.85
N ALA A 151 -21.23 -10.49 -9.10
CA ALA A 151 -20.05 -9.78 -8.62
C ALA A 151 -20.07 -9.53 -7.10
N ARG A 152 -21.23 -9.61 -6.46
CA ARG A 152 -21.39 -9.55 -5.00
C ARG A 152 -21.22 -10.91 -4.33
N LEU A 153 -21.27 -12.01 -5.09
CA LEU A 153 -21.24 -13.38 -4.56
C LEU A 153 -19.89 -14.09 -4.72
N SER A 154 -19.06 -13.68 -5.69
CA SER A 154 -17.80 -14.38 -5.95
C SER A 154 -16.71 -13.49 -6.56
N ALA A 155 -15.45 -13.89 -6.34
CA ALA A 155 -14.28 -13.28 -6.92
C ALA A 155 -14.29 -13.38 -8.46
N GLN A 156 -14.76 -14.51 -8.99
CA GLN A 156 -14.97 -14.70 -10.43
C GLN A 156 -16.02 -13.73 -10.97
N GLY A 157 -17.14 -13.54 -10.27
CA GLY A 157 -18.19 -12.60 -10.69
C GLY A 157 -17.68 -11.16 -10.83
N ILE A 158 -16.80 -10.71 -9.92
CA ILE A 158 -16.10 -9.43 -10.06
C ILE A 158 -15.27 -9.39 -11.35
N ARG A 159 -14.51 -10.45 -11.61
CA ARG A 159 -13.66 -10.57 -12.79
C ARG A 159 -14.48 -10.53 -14.09
N ASP A 160 -15.59 -11.25 -14.13
CA ASP A 160 -16.46 -11.37 -15.30
C ASP A 160 -17.19 -10.06 -15.57
N PHE A 161 -17.73 -9.40 -14.53
CA PHE A 161 -18.39 -8.12 -14.67
C PHE A 161 -17.46 -7.05 -15.24
N LEU A 162 -16.26 -6.90 -14.69
CA LEU A 162 -15.29 -5.92 -15.20
C LEU A 162 -14.81 -6.24 -16.62
N SER A 163 -14.82 -7.51 -17.03
CA SER A 163 -14.42 -7.91 -18.38
C SER A 163 -15.54 -7.73 -19.41
N SER A 164 -16.80 -7.82 -19.00
CA SER A 164 -17.95 -7.77 -19.92
C SER A 164 -18.36 -6.35 -20.32
N VAL A 165 -17.98 -5.33 -19.54
CA VAL A 165 -18.39 -3.93 -19.76
C VAL A 165 -17.48 -3.14 -20.71
N GLY A 166 -16.44 -3.76 -21.27
CA GLY A 166 -15.51 -3.11 -22.21
C GLY A 166 -14.86 -1.86 -21.64
N ASP A 167 -14.87 -0.75 -22.38
CA ASP A 167 -14.23 0.51 -21.97
C ASP A 167 -14.83 1.15 -20.71
N ARG A 168 -16.03 0.72 -20.31
CA ARG A 168 -16.73 1.19 -19.10
C ARG A 168 -16.27 0.51 -17.82
N TRP A 169 -15.23 -0.32 -17.88
CA TRP A 169 -14.67 -1.02 -16.70
C TRP A 169 -14.33 -0.08 -15.53
N ARG A 170 -14.02 1.19 -15.80
CA ARG A 170 -13.73 2.20 -14.75
C ARG A 170 -14.97 2.51 -13.92
N GLU A 171 -16.10 2.68 -14.58
CA GLU A 171 -17.40 2.93 -13.95
C GLU A 171 -17.84 1.69 -13.14
N ALA A 172 -17.64 0.49 -13.70
CA ALA A 172 -17.93 -0.78 -13.03
C ALA A 172 -17.05 -0.99 -11.79
N GLN A 173 -15.74 -0.73 -11.90
CA GLN A 173 -14.84 -0.83 -10.77
C GLN A 173 -15.17 0.21 -9.70
N ASP A 174 -15.51 1.44 -10.08
CA ASP A 174 -15.90 2.48 -9.12
C ASP A 174 -17.20 2.09 -8.38
N GLY A 175 -18.12 1.38 -9.06
CA GLY A 175 -19.31 0.78 -8.43
C GLY A 175 -18.95 -0.31 -7.42
N ILE A 176 -18.12 -1.28 -7.82
CA ILE A 176 -17.65 -2.33 -6.91
C ILE A 176 -16.92 -1.72 -5.70
N ARG A 177 -16.09 -0.69 -5.92
CA ARG A 177 -15.35 0.00 -4.85
C ARG A 177 -16.27 0.69 -3.84
N HIS A 178 -17.39 1.22 -4.29
CA HIS A 178 -18.39 1.81 -3.39
C HIS A 178 -18.94 0.76 -2.41
N ASP A 179 -19.20 -0.45 -2.91
CA ASP A 179 -19.80 -1.55 -2.16
C ASP A 179 -18.76 -2.53 -1.60
N LEU A 180 -17.46 -2.26 -1.77
CA LEU A 180 -16.40 -3.27 -1.63
C LEU A 180 -16.31 -3.85 -0.23
N GLN A 181 -16.49 -3.03 0.80
CA GLN A 181 -16.41 -3.49 2.19
C GLN A 181 -17.55 -4.46 2.50
N GLU A 182 -18.76 -4.20 1.99
CA GLU A 182 -19.92 -5.09 2.15
C GLU A 182 -19.70 -6.40 1.39
N ILE A 183 -19.27 -6.31 0.12
CA ILE A 183 -18.97 -7.47 -0.71
C ILE A 183 -17.88 -8.35 -0.06
N TRP A 184 -16.79 -7.72 0.37
CA TRP A 184 -15.68 -8.42 1.00
C TRP A 184 -16.08 -9.06 2.33
N ALA A 185 -16.85 -8.36 3.17
CA ALA A 185 -17.36 -8.93 4.43
C ALA A 185 -18.28 -10.14 4.19
N ALA A 186 -19.08 -10.12 3.12
CA ALA A 186 -19.98 -11.21 2.76
C ALA A 186 -19.29 -12.41 2.10
N PHE A 187 -18.09 -12.23 1.52
CA PHE A 187 -17.37 -13.32 0.87
C PHE A 187 -16.96 -14.42 1.86
N PRO A 188 -17.25 -15.70 1.55
CA PRO A 188 -16.61 -16.82 2.21
C PRO A 188 -15.09 -16.73 2.13
N GLU A 189 -14.39 -17.35 3.07
CA GLU A 189 -12.92 -17.30 3.11
C GLU A 189 -12.28 -17.82 1.81
N GLU A 190 -12.87 -18.83 1.16
CA GLU A 190 -12.40 -19.37 -0.12
C GLU A 190 -12.52 -18.37 -1.29
N GLU A 191 -13.55 -17.52 -1.29
CA GLU A 191 -13.69 -16.44 -2.28
C GLU A 191 -12.68 -15.33 -2.02
N LYS A 192 -12.42 -14.99 -0.74
CA LYS A 192 -11.34 -14.08 -0.35
C LYS A 192 -9.98 -14.60 -0.83
N LYS A 193 -9.68 -15.89 -0.58
CA LYS A 193 -8.45 -16.56 -1.05
C LYS A 193 -8.33 -16.49 -2.56
N THR A 194 -9.39 -16.83 -3.28
CA THR A 194 -9.44 -16.81 -4.74
C THR A 194 -9.17 -15.41 -5.26
N PHE A 195 -9.84 -14.40 -4.72
CA PHE A 195 -9.63 -13.01 -5.11
C PHE A 195 -8.17 -12.58 -4.90
N ILE A 196 -7.58 -12.82 -3.72
CA ILE A 196 -6.20 -12.43 -3.43
C ILE A 196 -5.19 -13.15 -4.32
N ASN A 197 -5.32 -14.47 -4.46
CA ASN A 197 -4.33 -15.29 -5.14
C ASN A 197 -4.39 -15.13 -6.67
N GLN A 198 -5.60 -14.97 -7.22
CA GLN A 198 -5.81 -14.98 -8.68
C GLN A 198 -6.05 -13.59 -9.26
N TYR A 199 -6.84 -12.74 -8.59
CA TYR A 199 -7.36 -11.51 -9.19
C TYR A 199 -6.78 -10.22 -8.64
N PHE A 200 -6.24 -10.21 -7.43
CA PHE A 200 -5.82 -8.98 -6.76
C PHE A 200 -4.77 -8.18 -7.52
N ARG A 201 -3.85 -8.86 -8.22
CA ARG A 201 -2.85 -8.18 -9.08
C ARG A 201 -3.49 -7.46 -10.25
N TRP A 202 -4.40 -8.14 -10.95
CA TRP A 202 -5.14 -7.55 -12.05
C TRP A 202 -6.05 -6.43 -11.56
N TRP A 203 -6.77 -6.65 -10.45
CA TRP A 203 -7.58 -5.65 -9.77
C TRP A 203 -6.76 -4.38 -9.45
N ASN A 204 -5.58 -4.54 -8.87
CA ASN A 204 -4.67 -3.44 -8.54
C ASN A 204 -4.19 -2.68 -9.78
N SER A 205 -3.97 -3.35 -10.93
CA SER A 205 -3.63 -2.67 -12.19
C SER A 205 -4.75 -1.75 -12.72
N LEU A 206 -6.01 -2.10 -12.40
CA LEU A 206 -7.18 -1.30 -12.74
C LEU A 206 -7.45 -0.21 -11.71
N ARG A 207 -7.22 -0.51 -10.42
CA ARG A 207 -7.55 0.36 -9.28
C ARG A 207 -6.52 1.44 -9.01
N HIS A 208 -5.24 1.15 -9.15
CA HIS A 208 -4.17 2.12 -8.92
C HIS A 208 -3.92 2.90 -10.20
N ARG A 209 -4.85 3.80 -10.50
CA ARG A 209 -4.90 4.50 -11.78
C ARG A 209 -3.92 5.66 -11.84
N SER A 210 -3.33 5.87 -13.00
CA SER A 210 -2.48 7.03 -13.29
C SER A 210 -3.33 8.23 -13.72
N ALA A 211 -2.79 9.44 -13.55
CA ALA A 211 -3.37 10.61 -14.18
C ALA A 211 -3.20 10.51 -15.71
N PRO A 212 -4.19 10.89 -16.54
CA PRO A 212 -4.10 10.80 -17.99
C PRO A 212 -2.84 11.45 -18.58
N GLU A 213 -2.49 12.64 -18.09
CA GLU A 213 -1.30 13.38 -18.52
C GLU A 213 0.02 12.67 -18.18
N ILE A 214 0.04 11.92 -17.07
CA ILE A 214 1.21 11.15 -16.64
C ILE A 214 1.34 9.87 -17.48
N ASP A 215 0.23 9.19 -17.75
CA ASP A 215 0.19 8.01 -18.62
C ASP A 215 0.65 8.35 -20.06
N GLU A 216 0.16 9.46 -20.61
CA GLU A 216 0.58 9.98 -21.92
C GLU A 216 2.09 10.27 -21.95
N ARG A 217 2.62 10.85 -20.86
CA ARG A 217 4.05 11.12 -20.74
C ARG A 217 4.87 9.82 -20.73
N ILE A 218 4.47 8.81 -19.96
CA ILE A 218 5.15 7.52 -19.92
C ILE A 218 5.10 6.83 -21.29
N LYS A 219 3.95 6.83 -21.97
CA LYS A 219 3.81 6.26 -23.31
C LYS A 219 4.71 6.96 -24.34
N SER A 220 4.81 8.28 -24.29
CA SER A 220 5.74 9.03 -25.14
C SER A 220 7.20 8.64 -24.86
N LEU A 221 7.59 8.51 -23.59
CA LEU A 221 8.94 8.08 -23.21
C LEU A 221 9.25 6.65 -23.69
N MET A 222 8.25 5.77 -23.70
CA MET A 222 8.37 4.42 -24.26
C MET A 222 8.61 4.44 -25.77
N GLN A 223 7.90 5.28 -26.51
CA GLN A 223 8.10 5.43 -27.96
C GLN A 223 9.51 5.94 -28.30
N THR A 224 10.10 6.77 -27.44
CA THR A 224 11.47 7.27 -27.61
C THR A 224 12.56 6.31 -27.09
N GLY A 225 12.20 5.16 -26.51
CA GLY A 225 13.13 4.20 -25.93
C GLY A 225 13.76 4.62 -24.61
N GLN A 226 13.32 5.74 -24.00
CA GLN A 226 13.78 6.17 -22.68
C GLN A 226 13.17 5.37 -21.54
N VAL A 227 11.98 4.81 -21.75
CA VAL A 227 11.34 3.87 -20.83
C VAL A 227 11.15 2.55 -21.56
N ILE A 228 11.70 1.46 -21.02
CA ILE A 228 11.63 0.13 -21.62
C ILE A 228 10.97 -0.81 -20.61
N ILE A 229 9.91 -1.51 -21.02
CA ILE A 229 9.20 -2.44 -20.16
C ILE A 229 9.57 -3.88 -20.52
N HIS A 230 10.11 -4.60 -19.54
CA HIS A 230 10.47 -6.01 -19.65
C HIS A 230 9.40 -6.86 -18.97
N LYS A 231 8.71 -7.67 -19.76
CA LYS A 231 7.76 -8.69 -19.26
C LYS A 231 8.54 -9.92 -18.79
N ALA A 232 9.07 -9.87 -17.57
CA ALA A 232 9.86 -10.94 -16.98
C ALA A 232 9.88 -10.85 -15.43
N SER A 233 10.31 -11.94 -14.79
CA SER A 233 10.77 -11.91 -13.39
C SER A 233 12.27 -11.64 -13.35
N VAL A 234 12.74 -11.00 -12.28
CA VAL A 234 14.17 -10.97 -11.95
C VAL A 234 14.52 -12.27 -11.22
N GLU A 235 15.53 -12.99 -11.71
CA GLU A 235 16.01 -14.23 -11.09
C GLU A 235 17.17 -13.98 -10.14
N SER A 236 18.08 -13.07 -10.51
CA SER A 236 19.23 -12.71 -9.69
C SER A 236 19.70 -11.31 -10.02
N ILE A 237 20.26 -10.65 -9.01
CA ILE A 237 21.02 -9.41 -9.14
C ILE A 237 22.43 -9.69 -8.65
N SER A 238 23.44 -9.33 -9.44
CA SER A 238 24.84 -9.39 -9.00
C SER A 238 25.54 -8.06 -9.20
N GLU A 239 26.48 -7.76 -8.30
CA GLU A 239 27.28 -6.54 -8.35
C GLU A 239 28.52 -6.77 -9.23
N GLY A 240 28.65 -5.95 -10.27
CA GLY A 240 29.87 -5.79 -11.05
C GLY A 240 30.68 -4.60 -10.56
N SER A 241 31.75 -4.25 -11.29
CA SER A 241 32.69 -3.21 -10.86
C SER A 241 32.06 -1.81 -10.82
N ASN A 242 31.21 -1.46 -11.78
CA ASN A 242 30.55 -0.15 -11.90
C ASN A 242 29.05 -0.25 -12.29
N GLU A 243 28.50 -1.45 -12.31
CA GLU A 243 27.14 -1.76 -12.76
C GLU A 243 26.59 -2.96 -11.99
N LEU A 244 25.26 -3.09 -12.00
CA LEU A 244 24.52 -4.25 -11.53
C LEU A 244 24.10 -5.07 -12.75
N LEU A 245 24.20 -6.39 -12.63
CA LEU A 245 23.76 -7.34 -13.65
C LEU A 245 22.47 -8.01 -13.18
N LEU A 246 21.39 -7.86 -13.94
CA LEU A 246 20.10 -8.49 -13.66
C LEU A 246 19.87 -9.60 -14.67
N ARG A 247 19.70 -10.83 -14.19
CA ARG A 247 19.26 -11.95 -15.03
C ARG A 247 17.73 -12.02 -14.98
N LEU A 248 17.11 -11.99 -16.15
CA LEU A 248 15.66 -12.04 -16.29
C LEU A 248 15.19 -13.42 -16.72
N SER A 249 13.98 -13.79 -16.33
CA SER A 249 13.38 -15.10 -16.63
C SER A 249 13.10 -15.35 -18.12
N ASN A 250 13.24 -14.33 -18.97
CA ASN A 250 13.14 -14.45 -20.43
C ASN A 250 14.51 -14.71 -21.09
N GLY A 251 15.58 -14.89 -20.30
CA GLY A 251 16.95 -15.11 -20.77
C GLY A 251 17.73 -13.82 -21.03
N GLU A 252 17.11 -12.64 -20.95
CA GLU A 252 17.81 -11.37 -21.07
C GLU A 252 18.70 -11.11 -19.84
N THR A 253 19.84 -10.46 -20.08
CA THR A 253 20.68 -9.91 -19.01
C THR A 253 20.77 -8.40 -19.19
N LEU A 254 20.32 -7.65 -18.18
CA LEU A 254 20.40 -6.21 -18.17
C LEU A 254 21.60 -5.75 -17.36
N LYS A 255 22.27 -4.73 -17.87
CA LYS A 255 23.35 -4.02 -17.18
C LYS A 255 22.84 -2.64 -16.83
N VAL A 256 22.79 -2.30 -15.55
CA VAL A 256 22.24 -1.01 -15.07
C VAL A 256 23.12 -0.42 -13.99
N ASN A 257 23.06 0.90 -13.78
CA ASN A 257 23.84 1.55 -12.74
C ASN A 257 23.16 1.52 -11.37
N GLN A 258 21.83 1.35 -11.34
CA GLN A 258 21.02 1.28 -10.13
C GLN A 258 19.80 0.37 -10.32
N VAL A 259 19.40 -0.30 -9.23
CA VAL A 259 18.15 -1.04 -9.11
C VAL A 259 17.30 -0.43 -8.00
N ILE A 260 16.01 -0.19 -8.29
CA ILE A 260 15.03 0.33 -7.34
C ILE A 260 13.91 -0.71 -7.18
N ASN A 261 13.56 -1.01 -5.94
CA ASN A 261 12.41 -1.85 -5.61
C ASN A 261 11.11 -1.05 -5.70
N GLY A 262 10.24 -1.46 -6.62
CA GLY A 262 8.86 -0.96 -6.79
C GLY A 262 7.81 -2.05 -6.58
N CYS A 263 8.12 -3.12 -5.82
CA CYS A 263 7.23 -4.27 -5.64
C CYS A 263 6.02 -4.04 -4.72
N GLY A 264 5.92 -2.87 -4.09
CA GLY A 264 4.84 -2.53 -3.14
C GLY A 264 5.15 -2.97 -1.71
N ASN A 265 4.12 -2.98 -0.85
CA ASN A 265 4.24 -3.30 0.57
C ASN A 265 3.73 -4.72 0.87
N GLN A 266 4.16 -5.27 2.00
CA GLN A 266 3.65 -6.54 2.50
C GLN A 266 2.18 -6.42 2.95
N MET A 267 1.39 -7.47 2.74
CA MET A 267 -0.01 -7.53 3.21
C MET A 267 -0.13 -8.09 4.63
N VAL A 268 0.87 -8.83 5.09
CA VAL A 268 0.99 -9.20 6.50
C VAL A 268 1.34 -7.91 7.24
N ALA A 269 0.67 -7.63 8.36
CA ALA A 269 1.07 -6.51 9.21
C ALA A 269 2.38 -6.89 9.92
N THR A 270 3.50 -6.68 9.23
CA THR A 270 4.87 -7.00 9.68
C THR A 270 5.46 -5.97 10.61
N HIS A 271 4.68 -4.94 10.96
CA HIS A 271 5.13 -3.92 11.89
C HIS A 271 5.52 -4.58 13.23
N PRO A 272 6.75 -4.37 13.75
CA PRO A 272 7.26 -5.10 14.92
C PRO A 272 6.36 -5.04 16.16
N LEU A 273 5.72 -3.89 16.40
CA LEU A 273 4.69 -3.78 17.45
C LEU A 273 3.57 -4.80 17.23
N ILE A 274 3.01 -4.89 16.03
CA ILE A 274 1.87 -5.77 15.74
C ILE A 274 2.26 -7.24 15.91
N GLU A 275 3.46 -7.64 15.46
CA GLU A 275 3.97 -8.99 15.71
C GLU A 275 4.02 -9.31 17.20
N LYS A 276 4.55 -8.41 18.03
CA LYS A 276 4.59 -8.60 19.49
C LYS A 276 3.19 -8.71 20.09
N LEU A 277 2.24 -7.87 19.66
CA LEU A 277 0.88 -7.90 20.19
C LEU A 277 0.16 -9.20 19.79
N VAL A 278 0.38 -9.70 18.57
CA VAL A 278 -0.13 -11.00 18.13
C VAL A 278 0.50 -12.15 18.91
N GLN A 279 1.83 -12.14 19.08
CA GLN A 279 2.55 -13.16 19.86
C GLN A 279 2.12 -13.20 21.33
N SER A 280 1.80 -12.04 21.92
CA SER A 280 1.28 -11.96 23.28
C SER A 280 -0.18 -12.40 23.44
N GLY A 281 -0.89 -12.59 22.32
CA GLY A 281 -2.32 -12.88 22.30
C GLY A 281 -3.23 -11.68 22.52
N LEU A 282 -2.68 -10.47 22.72
CA LEU A 282 -3.47 -9.24 22.82
C LEU A 282 -4.23 -8.96 21.52
N LEU A 283 -3.63 -9.28 20.36
CA LEU A 283 -4.27 -9.16 19.06
C LEU A 283 -4.27 -10.51 18.32
N VAL A 284 -5.14 -10.65 17.32
CA VAL A 284 -5.13 -11.79 16.40
C VAL A 284 -5.11 -11.33 14.95
N ARG A 285 -4.53 -12.15 14.06
CA ARG A 285 -4.50 -11.87 12.62
C ARG A 285 -5.91 -11.87 12.03
N GLY A 286 -6.12 -11.01 11.05
CA GLY A 286 -7.36 -10.97 10.28
C GLY A 286 -7.54 -12.15 9.33
N PRO A 287 -8.63 -12.16 8.55
CA PRO A 287 -8.89 -13.16 7.52
C PRO A 287 -7.67 -13.41 6.64
N LEU A 288 -7.42 -14.67 6.31
CA LEU A 288 -6.27 -15.13 5.51
C LEU A 288 -4.90 -14.88 6.14
N GLY A 289 -4.84 -14.48 7.42
CA GLY A 289 -3.60 -14.10 8.09
C GLY A 289 -3.13 -12.67 7.77
N TYR A 290 -3.93 -11.87 7.06
CA TYR A 290 -3.58 -10.50 6.71
C TYR A 290 -4.08 -9.50 7.75
N GLY A 291 -3.29 -8.45 7.99
CA GLY A 291 -3.64 -7.41 8.97
C GLY A 291 -3.90 -7.96 10.38
N VAL A 292 -4.82 -7.29 11.08
CA VAL A 292 -5.32 -7.63 12.41
C VAL A 292 -6.85 -7.74 12.33
N ALA A 293 -7.42 -8.73 13.01
CA ALA A 293 -8.88 -8.92 13.03
C ALA A 293 -9.56 -7.82 13.85
N CYS A 294 -10.72 -7.40 13.40
CA CYS A 294 -11.52 -6.37 14.06
C CYS A 294 -13.01 -6.65 13.92
N ASP A 295 -13.82 -5.97 14.73
CA ASP A 295 -15.23 -5.74 14.41
C ASP A 295 -15.30 -4.67 13.31
N THR A 296 -15.92 -4.95 12.17
CA THR A 296 -15.96 -4.01 11.04
C THR A 296 -16.93 -2.84 11.24
N LYS A 297 -17.80 -2.89 12.25
CA LYS A 297 -18.74 -1.80 12.57
C LYS A 297 -18.11 -0.75 13.48
N THR A 298 -17.25 -1.17 14.41
CA THR A 298 -16.62 -0.28 15.41
C THR A 298 -15.12 -0.10 15.20
N LEU A 299 -14.51 -0.98 14.40
CA LEU A 299 -13.05 -1.09 14.19
C LEU A 299 -12.27 -1.46 15.44
N ALA A 300 -12.96 -1.94 16.48
CA ALA A 300 -12.35 -2.49 17.67
C ALA A 300 -11.64 -3.81 17.33
N LEU A 301 -10.38 -3.94 17.74
CA LEU A 301 -9.53 -5.08 17.41
C LEU A 301 -9.89 -6.28 18.27
N LYS A 302 -9.59 -7.48 17.76
CA LYS A 302 -9.89 -8.75 18.44
C LYS A 302 -8.64 -9.38 19.06
N ASP A 303 -8.82 -10.04 20.19
CA ASP A 303 -7.80 -10.85 20.86
C ASP A 303 -7.64 -12.25 20.23
N ALA A 304 -6.69 -13.04 20.73
CA ALA A 304 -6.46 -14.42 20.27
C ALA A 304 -7.65 -15.39 20.48
N GLN A 305 -8.64 -15.03 21.30
CA GLN A 305 -9.88 -15.78 21.47
C GLN A 305 -11.01 -15.27 20.55
N GLY A 306 -10.72 -14.29 19.69
CA GLY A 306 -11.68 -13.66 18.79
C GLY A 306 -12.61 -12.66 19.48
N ARG A 307 -12.34 -12.30 20.74
CA ARG A 307 -13.16 -11.34 21.49
C ARG A 307 -12.73 -9.93 21.14
N THR A 308 -13.70 -9.05 20.92
CA THR A 308 -13.45 -7.64 20.63
C THR A 308 -13.00 -6.90 21.90
N HIS A 309 -11.92 -6.13 21.79
CA HIS A 309 -11.48 -5.22 22.85
C HIS A 309 -12.45 -4.07 23.02
N SER A 310 -12.65 -3.62 24.27
CA SER A 310 -13.44 -2.42 24.56
C SER A 310 -12.67 -1.11 24.36
N GLY A 311 -11.34 -1.17 24.19
CA GLY A 311 -10.51 0.02 24.12
C GLY A 311 -9.31 -0.06 23.17
N ILE A 312 -9.20 -1.06 22.30
CA ILE A 312 -8.17 -1.08 21.25
C ILE A 312 -8.84 -1.06 19.88
N TYR A 313 -8.50 -0.09 19.04
CA TYR A 313 -9.05 0.11 17.69
C TYR A 313 -7.94 0.16 16.65
N GLY A 314 -8.26 -0.13 15.38
CA GLY A 314 -7.34 -0.01 14.25
C GLY A 314 -7.89 0.89 13.16
N ILE A 315 -7.01 1.58 12.43
CA ILE A 315 -7.35 2.38 11.25
C ILE A 315 -6.32 2.13 10.15
N GLY A 316 -6.79 2.03 8.91
CA GLY A 316 -5.96 1.94 7.72
C GLY A 316 -5.39 0.53 7.47
N PRO A 317 -4.22 0.42 6.82
CA PRO A 317 -3.73 -0.82 6.22
C PRO A 317 -3.59 -2.00 7.18
N ILE A 318 -3.52 -1.74 8.48
CA ILE A 318 -3.55 -2.77 9.53
C ILE A 318 -4.82 -3.64 9.46
N LEU A 319 -5.91 -3.17 8.86
CA LEU A 319 -7.19 -3.88 8.75
C LEU A 319 -7.39 -4.63 7.42
N ILE A 320 -6.37 -4.72 6.55
CA ILE A 320 -6.53 -5.18 5.15
C ILE A 320 -7.19 -6.55 4.97
N GLY A 321 -7.11 -7.44 5.98
CA GLY A 321 -7.81 -8.72 5.97
C GLY A 321 -9.33 -8.60 6.14
N GLU A 322 -9.77 -7.68 7.01
CA GLU A 322 -11.19 -7.42 7.29
C GLU A 322 -11.79 -6.40 6.31
N LEU A 323 -11.01 -5.39 5.92
CA LEU A 323 -11.40 -4.29 5.04
C LEU A 323 -10.48 -4.22 3.83
N LEU A 324 -10.92 -4.76 2.69
CA LEU A 324 -10.13 -4.69 1.45
C LEU A 324 -10.01 -3.23 0.99
N GLU A 325 -8.84 -2.79 0.54
CA GLU A 325 -8.55 -1.38 0.14
C GLU A 325 -8.59 -0.31 1.24
N THR A 326 -8.37 -0.66 2.50
CA THR A 326 -8.15 0.28 3.62
C THR A 326 -6.80 1.02 3.57
N THR A 327 -6.51 1.71 2.47
CA THR A 327 -5.22 2.40 2.25
C THR A 327 -5.37 3.83 1.74
N ALA A 328 -6.55 4.17 1.21
CA ALA A 328 -6.80 5.47 0.60
C ALA A 328 -7.57 6.38 1.57
N ILE A 329 -7.39 7.68 1.34
CA ILE A 329 -7.87 8.73 2.25
C ILE A 329 -9.40 8.76 2.39
N PRO A 330 -10.22 8.53 1.35
CA PRO A 330 -11.67 8.43 1.54
C PRO A 330 -12.06 7.35 2.57
N GLU A 331 -11.44 6.18 2.48
CA GLU A 331 -11.69 5.05 3.37
C GLU A 331 -11.19 5.36 4.80
N ILE A 332 -9.93 5.82 4.94
CA ILE A 332 -9.34 6.18 6.25
C ILE A 332 -10.15 7.27 6.97
N ARG A 333 -10.76 8.21 6.24
CA ARG A 333 -11.61 9.26 6.83
C ARG A 333 -12.90 8.70 7.41
N VAL A 334 -13.50 7.69 6.76
CA VAL A 334 -14.69 7.01 7.27
C VAL A 334 -14.33 6.19 8.51
N GLU A 335 -13.20 5.49 8.48
CA GLU A 335 -12.69 4.72 9.61
C GLU A 335 -12.38 5.60 10.83
N ALA A 336 -11.77 6.76 10.62
CA ALA A 336 -11.52 7.73 11.68
C ALA A 336 -12.81 8.28 12.32
N ASP A 337 -13.86 8.51 11.52
CA ASP A 337 -15.17 8.92 12.04
C ASP A 337 -15.84 7.82 12.88
N LEU A 338 -15.76 6.56 12.43
CA LEU A 338 -16.28 5.42 13.19
C LEU A 338 -15.57 5.28 14.55
N VAL A 339 -14.23 5.28 14.55
CA VAL A 339 -13.47 5.18 15.81
C VAL A 339 -13.75 6.37 16.70
N ALA A 340 -13.83 7.59 16.17
CA ALA A 340 -14.11 8.78 16.98
C ALA A 340 -15.44 8.68 17.75
N ARG A 341 -16.48 8.06 17.17
CA ARG A 341 -17.77 7.83 17.85
C ARG A 341 -17.69 6.81 18.97
N GLU A 342 -16.74 5.89 18.90
CA GLU A 342 -16.47 4.93 19.96
C GLU A 342 -15.62 5.53 21.08
N LEU A 343 -14.82 6.57 20.78
CA LEU A 343 -13.96 7.25 21.75
C LEU A 343 -14.70 8.27 22.60
N LEU A 344 -15.64 9.02 21.99
CA LEU A 344 -16.46 10.09 22.58
C LEU A 344 -17.71 9.53 23.28
#